data_AF-A0A7H4P176-F1
#
_entry.id   AF-A0A7H4P176-F1
#
_cell.length_a   1.000
_cell.length_b   1.000
_cell.length_c   1.000
_cell.angle_alpha   90.00
_cell.angle_beta   90.00
_cell.angle_gamma   90.00
#
_symmetry.space_group_name_H-M   'P 1'
#
loop_
_entity.id
_entity.type
_entity.pdbx_description
1 polymer ?
#
loop_
_entity_poly.entity_id
_entity_poly.type
_entity_poly.pdbx_seq_one_letter_code
_entity_poly.pdbx_strand_id
1 'polypeptide(L)'
;MQVVRQAKSHAGSVPMMVGIGAVGTDQVLRLADDAQRAGANALLLPVMAYQPLSDEEILTFYQTVCRHVSVPVCVYDNPVTTHISLSDELKSAIAALPGIASMKIPRTRQP
;
A
#
# COMPACT_ATOMS: atom_id res chain seq x y z
N MET A 1 -0.64 9.06 -14.40
CA MET A 1 -1.20 7.69 -14.57
C MET A 1 -1.34 7.21 -16.03
N GLN A 2 -0.38 7.47 -16.94
CA GLN A 2 -0.48 6.93 -18.31
C GLN A 2 -0.30 5.41 -18.35
N VAL A 3 0.69 4.88 -17.64
CA VAL A 3 1.00 3.44 -17.57
C VAL A 3 -0.19 2.64 -17.03
N VAL A 4 -0.82 3.10 -15.96
CA VAL A 4 -1.98 2.42 -15.34
C VAL A 4 -3.17 2.35 -16.32
N ARG A 5 -3.47 3.44 -17.03
CA ARG A 5 -4.55 3.46 -18.04
C ARG A 5 -4.27 2.52 -19.20
N GLN A 6 -3.04 2.49 -19.68
CA GLN A 6 -2.61 1.56 -20.74
C GLN A 6 -2.66 0.10 -20.27
N ALA A 7 -2.21 -0.20 -19.06
CA ALA A 7 -2.34 -1.54 -18.50
C ALA A 7 -3.81 -1.95 -18.38
N LYS A 8 -4.68 -1.06 -17.90
CA LYS A 8 -6.11 -1.33 -17.74
C LYS A 8 -6.80 -1.66 -19.06
N SER A 9 -6.47 -0.98 -20.15
CA SER A 9 -7.07 -1.25 -21.47
C SER A 9 -6.72 -2.62 -22.03
N HIS A 10 -5.62 -3.24 -21.56
CA HIS A 10 -5.18 -4.57 -21.98
C HIS A 10 -5.48 -5.67 -20.95
N ALA A 11 -5.92 -5.31 -19.73
CA ALA A 11 -6.14 -6.27 -18.65
C ALA A 11 -7.40 -7.13 -18.82
N GLY A 12 -8.35 -6.71 -19.68
CA GLY A 12 -9.63 -7.40 -19.84
C GLY A 12 -10.38 -7.52 -18.50
N SER A 13 -10.70 -8.76 -18.10
CA SER A 13 -11.36 -9.07 -16.83
C SER A 13 -10.42 -9.30 -15.65
N VAL A 14 -9.09 -9.32 -15.86
CA VAL A 14 -8.12 -9.54 -14.79
C VAL A 14 -8.08 -8.32 -13.85
N PRO A 15 -8.27 -8.47 -12.52
CA PRO A 15 -8.18 -7.37 -11.59
C PRO A 15 -6.77 -6.75 -11.56
N MET A 16 -6.70 -5.43 -11.52
CA MET A 16 -5.44 -4.69 -11.51
C MET A 16 -5.18 -4.07 -10.13
N MET A 17 -4.05 -4.42 -9.53
CA MET A 17 -3.54 -3.79 -8.31
C MET A 17 -2.44 -2.79 -8.67
N VAL A 18 -2.51 -1.56 -8.14
CA VAL A 18 -1.57 -0.48 -8.47
C VAL A 18 -0.74 -0.09 -7.25
N GLY A 19 0.58 -0.02 -7.41
CA GLY A 19 1.49 0.46 -6.37
C GLY A 19 1.40 1.97 -6.18
N ILE A 20 1.27 2.41 -4.94
CA ILE A 20 1.08 3.83 -4.56
C ILE A 20 2.06 4.31 -3.49
N GLY A 21 3.28 3.78 -3.51
CA GLY A 21 4.31 4.19 -2.56
C GLY A 21 4.79 5.63 -2.81
N ALA A 22 4.82 6.43 -1.75
CA ALA A 22 5.59 7.66 -1.65
C ALA A 22 6.06 7.87 -0.19
N VAL A 23 7.00 8.81 0.04
CA VAL A 23 7.47 9.16 1.39
C VAL A 23 6.44 10.03 2.12
N GLY A 24 5.79 10.95 1.40
CA GLY A 24 4.77 11.82 1.96
C GLY A 24 3.38 11.18 1.93
N THR A 25 2.64 11.26 3.04
CA THR A 25 1.26 10.77 3.11
C THR A 25 0.36 11.49 2.08
N ASP A 26 0.53 12.80 1.91
CA ASP A 26 -0.20 13.60 0.92
C ASP A 26 0.02 13.12 -0.52
N GLN A 27 1.26 12.70 -0.84
CA GLN A 27 1.60 12.11 -2.13
C GLN A 27 0.95 10.74 -2.31
N VAL A 28 0.97 9.89 -1.27
CA VAL A 28 0.28 8.59 -1.28
C VAL A 28 -1.21 8.78 -1.56
N LEU A 29 -1.88 9.73 -0.91
CA LEU A 29 -3.31 9.98 -1.13
C LEU A 29 -3.59 10.46 -2.56
N ARG A 30 -2.77 11.37 -3.11
CA ARG A 30 -2.89 11.79 -4.51
C ARG A 30 -2.69 10.62 -5.49
N LEU A 31 -1.71 9.76 -5.23
CA LEU A 31 -1.46 8.55 -6.04
C LEU A 31 -2.62 7.55 -5.93
N ALA A 32 -3.21 7.40 -4.74
CA ALA A 32 -4.37 6.55 -4.53
C ALA A 32 -5.59 7.03 -5.33
N ASP A 33 -5.89 8.33 -5.28
CA ASP A 33 -6.95 8.94 -6.08
C ASP A 33 -6.73 8.75 -7.58
N ASP A 34 -5.51 9.02 -8.03
CA ASP A 34 -5.10 8.87 -9.41
C ASP A 34 -5.21 7.41 -9.89
N ALA A 35 -4.80 6.45 -9.06
CA ALA A 35 -4.88 5.02 -9.36
C ALA A 35 -6.33 4.54 -9.42
N GLN A 36 -7.17 4.95 -8.47
CA GLN A 36 -8.60 4.63 -8.45
C GLN A 36 -9.31 5.18 -9.70
N ARG A 37 -9.09 6.46 -10.03
CA ARG A 37 -9.63 7.07 -11.27
C ARG A 37 -9.14 6.37 -12.54
N ALA A 38 -7.95 5.79 -12.52
CA ALA A 38 -7.40 5.03 -13.64
C ALA A 38 -7.92 3.57 -13.71
N GLY A 39 -8.81 3.16 -12.80
CA GLY A 39 -9.48 1.86 -12.82
C GLY A 39 -8.75 0.76 -12.03
N ALA A 40 -7.94 1.13 -11.04
CA ALA A 40 -7.38 0.16 -10.08
C ALA A 40 -8.49 -0.56 -9.32
N ASN A 41 -8.35 -1.88 -9.17
CA ASN A 41 -9.24 -2.72 -8.38
C ASN A 41 -8.76 -2.88 -6.93
N ALA A 42 -7.47 -2.64 -6.69
CA ALA A 42 -6.83 -2.65 -5.38
C ALA A 42 -5.56 -1.78 -5.40
N LEU A 43 -5.04 -1.45 -4.23
CA LEU A 43 -3.83 -0.65 -4.07
C LEU A 43 -2.74 -1.47 -3.36
N LEU A 44 -1.49 -1.32 -3.77
CA LEU A 44 -0.33 -1.91 -3.09
C LEU A 44 0.45 -0.80 -2.39
N LEU A 45 0.52 -0.85 -1.06
CA LEU A 45 1.02 0.24 -0.23
C LEU A 45 2.20 -0.19 0.66
N PRO A 46 3.45 0.19 0.29
CA PRO A 46 4.58 0.11 1.21
C PRO A 46 4.55 1.24 2.23
N VAL A 47 5.20 1.03 3.37
CA VAL A 47 5.71 2.13 4.22
C VAL A 47 7.06 2.56 3.68
N MET A 48 7.23 3.85 3.44
CA MET A 48 8.52 4.44 3.04
C MET A 48 8.76 5.69 3.85
N ALA A 49 9.96 5.82 4.41
CA ALA A 49 10.32 6.96 5.25
C ALA A 49 11.80 7.30 5.07
N TYR A 50 12.14 8.58 5.23
CA TYR A 50 13.54 9.02 5.30
C TYR A 50 14.08 8.95 6.73
N GLN A 51 13.23 9.23 7.72
CA GLN A 51 13.52 9.10 9.14
C GLN A 51 12.82 7.87 9.71
N PRO A 52 13.32 7.29 10.81
CA PRO A 52 12.61 6.24 11.53
C PRO A 52 11.20 6.71 11.91
N LEU A 53 10.22 5.83 11.73
CA LEU A 53 8.84 6.03 12.17
C LEU A 53 8.58 5.13 13.38
N SER A 54 7.75 5.62 14.29
CA SER A 54 7.14 4.82 15.35
C SER A 54 6.01 3.94 14.80
N ASP A 55 5.69 2.88 15.53
CA ASP A 55 4.56 2.00 15.22
C ASP A 55 3.22 2.76 15.15
N GLU A 56 3.05 3.77 16.01
CA GLU A 56 1.86 4.63 16.02
C GLU A 56 1.74 5.48 14.74
N GLU A 57 2.85 6.05 14.26
CA GLU A 57 2.88 6.81 13.00
C GLU A 57 2.57 5.89 11.80
N ILE A 58 3.11 4.68 11.79
CA ILE A 58 2.84 3.70 10.74
C ILE A 58 1.36 3.27 10.75
N LEU A 59 0.80 2.99 11.93
CA LEU A 59 -0.60 2.63 12.06
C LEU A 59 -1.51 3.78 11.62
N THR A 60 -1.21 5.01 12.04
CA THR A 60 -1.94 6.23 11.65
C THR A 60 -1.88 6.45 10.14
N PHE A 61 -0.74 6.18 9.50
CA PHE A 61 -0.60 6.23 8.05
C PHE A 61 -1.56 5.26 7.36
N TYR A 62 -1.60 3.98 7.76
CA TYR A 62 -2.52 3.01 7.15
C TYR A 62 -3.99 3.35 7.43
N GLN A 63 -4.33 3.83 8.63
CA GLN A 63 -5.68 4.31 8.95
C GLN A 63 -6.09 5.47 8.05
N THR A 64 -5.19 6.42 7.83
CA THR A 64 -5.43 7.60 6.98
C THR A 64 -5.71 7.18 5.54
N VAL A 65 -4.90 6.28 4.97
CA VAL A 65 -5.15 5.78 3.62
C VAL A 65 -6.46 4.99 3.55
N CYS A 66 -6.72 4.08 4.49
CA CYS A 66 -7.94 3.27 4.50
C CYS A 66 -9.22 4.10 4.59
N ARG A 67 -9.20 5.26 5.26
CA ARG A 67 -10.33 6.19 5.32
C ARG A 67 -10.53 6.97 4.02
N HIS A 68 -9.47 7.15 3.23
CA HIS A 68 -9.48 7.96 2.02
C HIS A 68 -9.89 7.18 0.77
N VAL A 69 -9.58 5.88 0.71
CA VAL A 69 -9.77 5.06 -0.49
C VAL A 69 -11.06 4.23 -0.43
N SER A 70 -11.61 3.92 -1.60
CA SER A 70 -12.82 3.09 -1.76
C SER A 70 -12.55 1.68 -2.27
N VAL A 71 -11.30 1.39 -2.64
CA VAL A 71 -10.84 0.06 -3.08
C VAL A 71 -9.94 -0.59 -2.02
N PRO A 72 -9.88 -1.93 -1.94
CA PRO A 72 -9.05 -2.62 -0.96
C PRO A 72 -7.56 -2.28 -1.09
N VAL A 73 -6.88 -2.22 0.05
CA VAL A 73 -5.44 -1.98 0.17
C VAL A 73 -4.72 -3.29 0.56
N CYS A 74 -3.61 -3.54 -0.11
CA CYS A 74 -2.65 -4.58 0.22
C CYS A 74 -1.39 -3.94 0.80
N VAL A 75 -1.04 -4.30 2.03
CA VAL A 75 0.21 -3.88 2.67
C VAL A 75 1.39 -4.51 1.91
N TYR A 76 2.42 -3.72 1.60
CA TYR A 76 3.66 -4.23 1.05
C TYR A 76 4.77 -4.23 2.10
N ASP A 77 4.93 -5.35 2.81
CA ASP A 77 5.96 -5.54 3.82
C ASP A 77 7.23 -6.09 3.15
N ASN A 78 8.19 -5.20 2.91
CA ASN A 78 9.45 -5.52 2.24
C ASN A 78 10.65 -4.83 2.91
N PRO A 79 11.04 -5.28 4.13
CA PRO A 79 12.08 -4.63 4.93
C PRO A 79 13.44 -4.60 4.24
N VAL A 80 13.70 -5.53 3.29
CA VAL A 80 14.94 -5.56 2.50
C VAL A 80 15.11 -4.29 1.65
N THR A 81 14.01 -3.70 1.19
CA THR A 81 14.03 -2.50 0.35
C THR A 81 13.61 -1.25 1.10
N THR A 82 12.64 -1.35 2.01
CA THR A 82 12.11 -0.19 2.75
C THR A 82 12.97 0.17 3.95
N HIS A 83 13.76 -0.78 4.47
CA HIS A 83 14.47 -0.69 5.75
C HIS A 83 13.55 -0.43 6.96
N ILE A 84 12.25 -0.69 6.79
CA ILE A 84 11.23 -0.60 7.83
C ILE A 84 10.73 -2.01 8.09
N SER A 85 10.93 -2.48 9.31
CA SER A 85 10.45 -3.78 9.78
C SER A 85 9.15 -3.59 10.54
N LEU A 86 8.09 -4.28 10.12
CA LEU A 86 6.83 -4.32 10.84
C LEU A 86 6.84 -5.51 11.82
N SER A 87 6.64 -5.24 13.12
CA SER A 87 6.45 -6.28 14.13
C SER A 87 5.15 -7.08 13.88
N ASP A 88 5.04 -8.27 14.47
CA ASP A 88 3.83 -9.08 14.32
C ASP A 88 2.62 -8.43 14.99
N GLU A 89 2.83 -7.71 16.09
CA GLU A 89 1.83 -6.90 16.77
C GLU A 89 1.33 -5.77 15.85
N LEU A 90 2.24 -5.02 15.22
CA LEU A 90 1.88 -3.94 14.31
C LEU A 90 1.19 -4.48 13.04
N LYS A 91 1.66 -5.60 12.48
CA LYS A 91 1.00 -6.29 11.37
C LYS A 91 -0.43 -6.68 11.73
N SER A 92 -0.64 -7.25 12.92
CA SER A 92 -1.96 -7.64 13.40
C SER A 92 -2.89 -6.43 13.54
N ALA A 93 -2.37 -5.31 14.08
CA ALA A 93 -3.12 -4.07 14.20
C ALA A 93 -3.50 -3.48 12.83
N ILE A 94 -2.59 -3.49 11.86
CA ILE A 94 -2.84 -3.03 10.49
C ILE A 94 -3.87 -3.94 9.80
N ALA A 95 -3.74 -5.27 9.92
CA ALA A 95 -4.67 -6.23 9.31
C ALA A 95 -6.11 -6.11 9.82
N ALA A 96 -6.31 -5.58 11.04
CA ALA A 96 -7.64 -5.36 11.61
C ALA A 96 -8.37 -4.15 11.01
N LEU A 97 -7.70 -3.31 10.21
CA LEU A 97 -8.33 -2.14 9.57
C LEU A 97 -9.27 -2.59 8.44
N PRO A 98 -10.52 -2.08 8.37
CA PRO A 98 -11.51 -2.53 7.37
C PRO A 98 -11.10 -2.41 5.89
N GLY A 99 -10.15 -1.51 5.57
CA GLY A 99 -9.65 -1.30 4.21
C GLY A 99 -8.46 -2.19 3.82
N ILE A 100 -7.84 -2.87 4.79
CA ILE A 100 -6.72 -3.79 4.54
C ILE A 100 -7.28 -5.17 4.20
N ALA A 101 -7.06 -5.61 2.97
CA ALA A 101 -7.56 -6.90 2.49
C ALA A 101 -6.46 -7.96 2.37
N SER A 102 -5.19 -7.57 2.39
CA SER A 102 -4.07 -8.49 2.19
C SER A 102 -2.73 -7.89 2.63
N MET A 103 -1.73 -8.75 2.80
CA MET A 103 -0.33 -8.37 2.93
C MET A 103 0.50 -9.15 1.90
N LYS A 104 1.31 -8.44 1.12
CA LYS A 104 2.31 -9.01 0.21
C LYS A 104 3.68 -8.94 0.87
N ILE A 105 4.24 -10.12 1.14
CA ILE A 105 5.58 -10.29 1.70
C ILE A 105 6.43 -10.96 0.60
N PRO A 106 7.39 -10.25 -0.03
CA PRO A 106 8.34 -10.89 -0.93
C PRO A 106 9.11 -11.99 -0.23
N ARG A 107 9.69 -12.92 -1.01
CA ARG A 107 10.57 -13.94 -0.46
C ARG A 107 11.75 -13.26 0.22
N THR A 108 11.70 -13.15 1.54
CA THR A 108 12.85 -12.78 2.35
C THR A 108 13.74 -14.01 2.41
N ARG A 109 15.07 -13.83 2.31
CA ARG A 109 15.98 -14.87 2.78
C ARG A 109 15.75 -14.95 4.30
N GLN A 110 14.91 -15.87 4.75
CA GLN A 110 14.99 -16.29 6.15
C GLN A 110 16.37 -16.95 6.34
N PRO A 111 17.07 -16.69 7.45
CA PRO A 111 18.21 -17.50 7.84
C PRO A 111 17.82 -18.98 7.99
#